data_AF-Q1LII0-F1
#
_entry.id   AF-Q1LII0-F1
#
_cell.length_a   1.000
_cell.length_b   1.000
_cell.length_c   1.000
_cell.angle_alpha   90.00
_cell.angle_beta   90.00
_cell.angle_gamma   90.00
#
_symmetry.space_group_name_H-M   'P 1'
#
loop_
_entity.id
_entity.type
_entity.pdbx_description
1 polymer ?
#
loop_
_entity_poly.entity_id
_entity_poly.type
_entity_poly.pdbx_seq_one_letter_code
_entity_poly.pdbx_strand_id
1 'polypeptide(L)' 'MSQFFENHPTLLLAAEAGVALLLLIFIVVWTMSTAKKNPRPTRAPQDHPSRANQTSTDADTPPEA' A
#
# COMPACT_ATOMS: atom_id res chain seq x y z
N MET A 1 -6.62 45.03 5.83
CA MET A 1 -5.73 44.37 4.85
C MET A 1 -4.34 44.98 5.02
N SER A 2 -3.29 44.17 5.17
CA SER A 2 -1.93 44.67 5.40
C SER A 2 -1.27 45.14 4.10
N GLN A 3 -0.66 46.32 4.11
CA GLN A 3 0.05 46.94 2.96
C GLN A 3 1.19 46.07 2.38
N PHE A 4 1.62 45.04 3.10
CA PHE A 4 2.63 44.08 2.68
C PHE A 4 2.22 43.23 1.46
N PHE A 5 0.93 42.87 1.34
CA PHE A 5 0.43 42.09 0.21
C PHE A 5 0.18 42.93 -1.04
N GLU A 6 -0.05 44.24 -0.89
CA GLU A 6 -0.17 45.18 -2.01
C GLU A 6 1.18 45.45 -2.67
N ASN A 7 2.25 45.60 -1.87
CA ASN A 7 3.57 46.00 -2.38
C ASN A 7 4.35 44.85 -3.03
N HIS A 8 3.97 43.59 -2.78
CA HIS A 8 4.67 42.41 -3.29
C HIS A 8 3.67 41.34 -3.75
N PRO A 9 3.03 41.52 -4.91
CA PRO A 9 2.03 40.59 -5.44
C PRO A 9 2.58 39.17 -5.66
N THR A 10 3.89 39.04 -5.88
CA THR A 10 4.58 37.76 -6.03
C THR A 10 4.68 36.97 -4.72
N LEU A 11 4.70 37.63 -3.56
CA LEU A 11 4.72 36.94 -2.26
C LEU A 11 3.37 36.28 -1.96
N LEU A 12 2.27 36.88 -2.40
CA LEU A 12 0.94 36.28 -2.29
C LEU A 12 0.89 34.96 -3.09
N LEU A 13 1.36 34.99 -4.34
CA LEU A 13 1.45 33.81 -5.20
C LEU A 13 2.38 32.74 -4.62
N ALA A 14 3.55 33.14 -4.11
CA ALA A 14 4.49 32.22 -3.49
C ALA A 14 3.93 31.56 -2.22
N ALA A 15 3.19 32.33 -1.41
CA ALA A 15 2.52 31.82 -0.22
C ALA A 15 1.40 30.82 -0.59
N GLU A 16 0.53 31.16 -1.54
CA GLU A 16 -0.52 30.26 -2.02
C GLU A 16 0.05 28.99 -2.65
N ALA A 17 1.03 29.13 -3.55
CA ALA A 17 1.72 27.99 -4.16
C ALA A 17 2.44 27.12 -3.13
N GLY A 18 3.04 27.73 -2.09
CA GLY A 18 3.65 27.01 -0.98
C GLY A 18 2.63 26.17 -0.20
N VAL A 19 1.47 26.75 0.10
CA VAL A 19 0.37 26.03 0.77
C VAL A 19 -0.17 24.89 -0.11
N ALA A 20 -0.37 25.15 -1.41
CA ALA A 20 -0.84 24.13 -2.36
C ALA A 20 0.14 22.96 -2.50
N LEU A 21 1.45 23.26 -2.59
CA LEU A 21 2.51 22.26 -2.65
C LEU A 21 2.51 21.37 -1.41
N LEU A 22 2.36 21.96 -0.22
CA LEU A 22 2.30 21.22 1.04
C LEU A 22 1.10 20.27 1.11
N LEU A 23 -0.09 20.77 0.74
CA LEU A 23 -1.32 19.96 0.72
C LEU A 23 -1.24 18.82 -0.29
N LEU A 24 -0.70 19.08 -1.49
CA LEU A 24 -0.54 18.07 -2.53
C LEU A 24 0.39 16.94 -2.06
N ILE A 25 1.55 17.29 -1.49
CA ILE A 25 2.48 16.30 -0.93
C ILE A 25 1.79 15.50 0.19
N PHE A 26 1.11 16.20 1.11
CA PHE A 26 0.41 15.56 2.22
C PHE A 26 -0.61 14.53 1.72
N ILE A 27 -1.46 14.91 0.76
CA ILE A 27 -2.50 14.02 0.21
C ILE A 27 -1.85 12.83 -0.51
N VAL A 28 -0.77 13.02 -1.29
CA VAL A 28 -0.10 11.91 -1.98
C VAL A 28 0.50 10.90 -0.99
N VAL A 29 1.25 11.39 0.00
CA VAL A 29 1.84 10.52 1.03
C VAL A 29 0.75 9.83 1.85
N TRP A 30 -0.28 10.59 2.23
CA TRP A 30 -1.41 10.10 3.01
C TRP A 30 -2.20 9.01 2.27
N THR A 31 -2.52 9.23 0.99
CA THR A 31 -3.31 8.29 0.18
C THR A 31 -2.53 7.05 -0.24
N MET A 32 -1.22 7.17 -0.48
CA MET A 32 -0.37 6.01 -0.80
C MET A 32 -0.10 5.13 0.44
N SER A 33 -0.02 5.71 1.64
CA SER A 33 0.26 4.97 2.88
C SER A 33 -0.89 4.03 3.31
N THR A 34 -2.13 4.28 2.87
CA THR A 34 -3.30 3.47 3.23
C THR A 34 -3.45 2.15 2.44
N ALA A 35 -2.73 1.95 1.34
CA ALA A 35 -2.91 0.79 0.46
C ALA A 35 -2.25 -0.51 0.97
N LYS A 36 -1.35 -0.45 1.96
CA LYS A 36 -0.52 -1.59 2.39
C LYS A 36 -1.16 -2.42 3.52
N LYS A 37 -2.44 -2.79 3.42
CA LYS A 37 -3.08 -3.71 4.37
C LYS A 37 -4.09 -4.64 3.68
N ASN A 38 -3.61 -5.49 2.80
CA ASN A 38 -4.27 -6.78 2.57
C ASN A 38 -3.20 -7.87 2.71
N PRO A 39 -2.82 -8.25 3.95
CA PRO A 39 -1.98 -9.42 4.15
C PRO A 39 -2.69 -10.57 3.44
N ARG A 40 -2.02 -11.11 2.41
CA ARG A 40 -2.54 -12.25 1.64
C ARG A 40 -2.97 -13.28 2.67
N PRO A 41 -4.26 -13.70 2.70
CA PRO A 41 -4.73 -14.69 3.64
C PRO A 41 -3.72 -15.82 3.65
N THR A 42 -3.08 -16.03 4.81
CA THR A 42 -2.04 -17.02 4.97
C THR A 42 -2.59 -18.31 4.39
N ARG A 43 -1.82 -18.92 3.48
CA ARG A 43 -2.16 -20.16 2.79
C ARG A 43 -2.84 -21.09 3.79
N ALA A 44 -3.98 -21.66 3.39
CA ALA A 44 -4.92 -22.40 4.23
C ALA A 44 -4.23 -23.18 5.37
N PRO A 45 -4.80 -23.21 6.59
CA PRO A 45 -4.26 -23.97 7.72
C PRO A 45 -3.78 -25.36 7.28
N GLN A 46 -2.65 -25.83 7.85
CA GLN A 46 -2.03 -27.10 7.47
C GLN A 46 -3.00 -28.29 7.54
N ASP A 47 -4.08 -28.16 8.32
CA ASP A 47 -5.16 -29.14 8.52
C ASP A 47 -6.28 -29.12 7.46
N HIS A 48 -6.06 -28.52 6.28
CA HIS A 48 -7.07 -28.57 5.21
C HIS A 48 -7.27 -30.02 4.73
N PRO A 49 -8.49 -30.58 4.75
CA PRO A 49 -8.75 -32.00 4.45
C PRO A 49 -8.32 -32.42 3.05
N SER A 50 -8.24 -31.47 2.10
CA SER A 50 -7.71 -31.72 0.75
C SER A 50 -6.22 -32.12 0.70
N ARG A 51 -5.47 -31.94 1.80
CA ARG A 51 -4.05 -32.32 1.90
C ARG A 51 -3.84 -33.71 2.49
N ALA A 52 -4.77 -34.20 3.32
CA ALA A 52 -4.71 -35.52 3.93
C ALA A 52 -4.77 -36.67 2.89
N ASN A 53 -5.39 -36.43 1.73
CA ASN A 53 -5.45 -37.40 0.63
C ASN A 53 -4.23 -37.38 -0.30
N GLN A 54 -3.28 -36.45 -0.15
CA GLN A 54 -2.09 -36.40 -1.02
C GLN A 54 -0.97 -37.32 -0.51
N THR A 55 -0.86 -37.52 0.81
CA THR A 55 0.13 -38.41 1.42
C THR A 55 -0.10 -39.90 1.18
N SER A 56 -1.28 -40.28 0.68
CA SER A 56 -1.64 -41.67 0.39
C SER A 56 -1.47 -42.07 -1.08
N THR A 57 -1.21 -41.14 -2.00
CA THR A 57 -1.00 -41.47 -3.43
C THR A 57 0.49 -41.62 -3.79
N ASP A 58 1.39 -40.90 -3.10
CA ASP A 58 2.83 -40.94 -3.40
C ASP A 58 3.57 -42.14 -2.78
N ALA A 59 2.91 -42.94 -1.94
CA ALA A 59 3.52 -44.09 -1.25
C ALA A 59 3.45 -45.41 -2.03
N ASP A 60 2.76 -45.45 -3.17
CA ASP A 60 2.41 -46.71 -3.87
C ASP A 60 3.12 -46.87 -5.23
N THR A 61 4.20 -46.12 -5.49
CA THR A 61 5.11 -46.39 -6.62
C THR A 61 6.31 -47.20 -6.13
N PRO A 62 6.36 -48.52 -6.37
CA PRO A 62 7.56 -49.28 -6.07
C PRO A 62 8.66 -48.85 -7.08
N PRO A 63 9.93 -48.71 -6.65
CA PRO A 63 11.03 -48.64 -7.60
C PRO A 63 11.09 -50.00 -8.32
N GLU A 64 10.62 -50.02 -9.57
CA GLU A 64 10.81 -51.12 -10.50
C GLU A 64 12.32 -51.40 -10.62
N ALA A 65 12.70 -52.64 -10.34
CA ALA A 65 14.09 -53.13 -10.24
C ALA A 65 14.67 -53.48 -11.61
#